data_AF-A0A1G3G2W1-F1
#
_entry.id   AF-A0A1G3G2W1-F1
#
_cell.length_a   1.000
_cell.length_b   1.000
_cell.length_c   1.000
_cell.angle_alpha   90.00
_cell.angle_beta   90.00
_cell.angle_gamma   90.00
#
_symmetry.space_group_name_H-M   'P 1'
#
loop_
_entity.id
_entity.type
_entity.pdbx_description
1 polymer ?
#
loop_
_entity_poly.entity_id
_entity_poly.type
_entity_poly.pdbx_seq_one_letter_code
_entity_poly.pdbx_strand_id
1 'polypeptide(L)'
;MTISALVLTLFLAWTLLLLVVMEVLRSHLVITGRIRSNGITPDNAGLSPFMRRLARAHANCVEGLPVFGGLLLVALVTGRTEVTDALAPWLLGARIVQSGIHLASTSATAVNARFAAFAVQMAIGIYWVWKLLGL
;
A
#
# COMPACT_ATOMS: atom_id res chain seq x y z
N MET A 1 15.31 -5.29 -16.27
CA MET A 1 14.52 -5.49 -15.03
C MET A 1 13.22 -6.17 -15.42
N THR A 2 12.82 -7.25 -14.76
CA THR A 2 11.52 -7.92 -15.03
C THR A 2 10.36 -7.02 -14.60
N ILE A 3 9.15 -7.30 -15.08
CA ILE A 3 7.95 -6.52 -14.70
C ILE A 3 7.69 -6.68 -13.20
N SER A 4 7.92 -7.88 -12.66
CA SER A 4 7.81 -8.16 -11.23
C SER A 4 8.76 -7.31 -10.38
N ALA A 5 10.02 -7.16 -10.79
CA ALA A 5 10.98 -6.30 -10.10
C ALA A 5 10.61 -4.81 -10.19
N LEU A 6 10.13 -4.36 -11.36
CA LEU A 6 9.63 -2.99 -11.54
C LEU A 6 8.46 -2.72 -10.58
N VAL A 7 7.46 -3.60 -10.57
CA VAL A 7 6.26 -3.46 -9.74
C VAL A 7 6.58 -3.51 -8.25
N LEU A 8 7.46 -4.42 -7.82
CA LEU A 8 7.91 -4.47 -6.44
C LEU A 8 8.55 -3.13 -6.03
N THR A 9 9.42 -2.60 -6.88
CA THR A 9 10.07 -1.30 -6.67
C THR A 9 9.06 -0.16 -6.61
N LEU A 10 8.07 -0.14 -7.51
CA LEU A 10 7.03 0.90 -7.53
C LEU A 10 6.08 0.81 -6.34
N PHE A 11 5.77 -0.40 -5.86
CA PHE A 11 4.98 -0.56 -4.65
C PHE A 11 5.75 -0.08 -3.40
N LEU A 12 7.05 -0.39 -3.30
CA LEU A 12 7.91 0.17 -2.26
C LEU A 12 7.97 1.71 -2.35
N ALA A 13 8.16 2.25 -3.55
CA ALA A 13 8.19 3.68 -3.79
C ALA A 13 6.86 4.36 -3.43
N TRP A 14 5.72 3.76 -3.74
CA TRP A 14 4.40 4.25 -3.35
C TRP A 14 4.23 4.27 -1.82
N THR A 15 4.65 3.19 -1.15
CA THR A 15 4.62 3.12 0.32
C THR A 15 5.49 4.20 0.95
N LEU A 16 6.71 4.39 0.43
CA LEU A 16 7.64 5.43 0.86
C LEU A 16 7.07 6.83 0.61
N LEU A 17 6.42 7.07 -0.54
CA LEU A 17 5.79 8.34 -0.84
C LEU A 17 4.74 8.70 0.22
N LEU A 18 3.84 7.76 0.57
CA LEU A 18 2.84 7.98 1.61
C LEU A 18 3.48 8.29 2.97
N LEU A 19 4.59 7.60 3.31
CA LEU A 19 5.36 7.85 4.52
C LEU A 19 5.96 9.26 4.53
N VAL A 20 6.63 9.67 3.45
CA VAL A 20 7.24 11.00 3.32
C VAL A 20 6.17 12.09 3.46
N VAL A 21 5.03 11.96 2.78
CA VAL A 21 3.93 12.93 2.90
C VAL A 21 3.42 13.00 4.35
N MET A 22 3.29 11.86 5.02
CA MET A 22 2.85 11.80 6.42
C MET A 22 3.82 12.52 7.35
N GLU A 23 5.12 12.26 7.22
CA GLU A 23 6.14 12.86 8.10
C GLU A 23 6.37 14.34 7.80
N VAL A 24 6.23 14.79 6.55
CA VAL A 24 6.25 16.23 6.21
C VAL A 24 5.09 16.96 6.90
N LEU A 25 3.87 16.43 6.82
CA LEU A 25 2.70 17.06 7.45
C LEU A 25 2.80 17.08 8.98
N ARG A 26 3.28 15.98 9.59
CA ARG A 26 3.51 15.91 11.04
C ARG A 26 4.60 16.88 11.49
N SER A 27 5.72 16.92 10.78
CA SER A 27 6.83 17.84 11.07
C SER A 27 6.37 19.29 11.00
N HIS A 28 5.56 19.67 10.01
CA HIS A 28 4.99 21.01 9.92
C HIS A 28 4.16 21.39 11.15
N LEU A 29 3.32 20.48 11.68
CA LEU A 29 2.54 20.74 12.90
C LEU A 29 3.42 20.96 14.14
N VAL A 30 4.52 20.22 14.23
CA VAL A 30 5.47 20.35 15.34
C VAL A 30 6.26 21.65 15.24
N ILE A 31 6.83 21.94 14.07
CA ILE A 31 7.64 23.14 13.83
C ILE A 31 6.83 24.42 14.01
N THR A 32 5.55 24.42 13.63
CA THR A 32 4.65 25.57 13.82
C THR A 32 4.06 25.68 15.23
N GLY A 33 4.47 24.80 16.16
CA GLY A 33 4.01 24.82 17.56
C GLY A 33 2.56 24.39 17.76
N ARG A 34 1.88 23.88 16.71
CA ARG A 34 0.47 23.44 16.81
C ARG A 34 0.32 22.17 17.64
N ILE A 35 1.35 21.31 17.63
CA ILE A 35 1.40 20.07 18.41
C ILE A 35 2.81 19.93 19.00
N ARG A 36 2.94 19.41 20.22
CA ARG A 36 4.25 19.06 20.82
C ARG A 36 4.86 17.85 20.10
N SER A 37 6.18 17.70 20.10
CA SER A 37 6.86 16.55 19.45
C SER A 37 6.38 15.18 19.95
N ASN A 38 5.98 15.08 21.22
CA ASN A 38 5.41 13.87 21.84
C ASN A 38 3.86 13.89 21.93
N GLY A 39 3.22 14.85 21.28
CA GLY A 39 1.76 15.05 21.33
C GLY A 39 1.00 14.27 20.25
N ILE A 40 1.69 13.64 19.30
CA ILE A 40 1.05 12.80 18.27
C ILE A 40 0.84 11.41 18.88
N THR A 41 -0.41 11.07 19.15
CA THR A 41 -0.79 9.78 19.73
C THR A 41 -0.70 8.65 18.69
N PRO A 42 -0.46 7.39 19.11
CA PRO A 42 -0.37 6.25 18.19
C PRO A 42 -1.63 6.05 17.31
N ASP A 43 -2.80 6.38 17.84
CA ASP A 43 -4.09 6.30 17.15
C ASP A 43 -4.38 7.50 16.24
N ASN A 44 -3.51 8.52 16.26
CA ASN A 44 -3.65 9.77 15.50
C ASN A 44 -4.94 10.56 15.80
N ALA A 45 -5.58 10.37 16.96
CA ALA A 45 -6.87 10.99 17.28
C ALA A 45 -6.86 12.52 17.14
N GLY A 46 -5.79 13.18 17.58
CA GLY A 46 -5.62 14.63 17.52
C GLY A 46 -5.29 15.23 16.14
N LEU A 47 -5.13 14.41 15.09
CA LEU A 47 -4.80 14.88 13.75
C LEU A 47 -6.03 15.15 12.89
N SER A 48 -5.86 15.85 11.77
CA SER A 48 -6.97 16.09 10.83
C SER A 48 -7.52 14.77 10.26
N PRO A 49 -8.80 14.74 9.81
CA PRO A 49 -9.37 13.55 9.19
C PRO A 49 -8.54 13.01 8.02
N PHE A 50 -7.94 13.89 7.21
CA PHE A 50 -7.06 13.49 6.13
C PHE A 50 -5.79 12.80 6.63
N MET A 51 -5.10 13.38 7.62
CA MET A 51 -3.86 12.81 8.17
C MET A 51 -4.11 11.44 8.83
N ARG A 52 -5.26 11.24 9.48
CA ARG A 52 -5.66 9.92 9.99
C ARG A 52 -5.83 8.89 8.87
N ARG A 53 -6.49 9.28 7.77
CA ARG A 53 -6.64 8.40 6.59
C ARG A 53 -5.31 8.13 5.91
N LEU A 54 -4.41 9.11 5.87
CA LEU A 54 -3.05 8.92 5.35
C LEU A 54 -2.25 7.90 6.14
N ALA A 55 -2.27 8.00 7.48
CA ALA A 55 -1.63 7.00 8.34
C ALA A 55 -2.21 5.59 8.11
N ARG A 56 -3.54 5.46 7.96
CA ARG A 56 -4.19 4.18 7.66
C ARG A 56 -3.90 3.66 6.26
N ALA A 57 -3.83 4.52 5.25
CA ALA A 57 -3.49 4.14 3.88
C ALA A 57 -2.04 3.66 3.77
N HIS A 58 -1.11 4.33 4.45
CA HIS A 58 0.28 3.89 4.59
C HIS A 58 0.38 2.54 5.31
N ALA A 59 -0.26 2.42 6.49
CA ALA A 59 -0.27 1.16 7.24
C ALA A 59 -0.82 0.00 6.40
N ASN A 60 -1.88 0.23 5.62
CA ASN A 60 -2.42 -0.79 4.73
C ASN A 60 -1.44 -1.24 3.63
N CYS A 61 -0.58 -0.34 3.15
CA CYS A 61 0.50 -0.70 2.22
C CYS A 61 1.55 -1.57 2.92
N VAL A 62 1.98 -1.18 4.12
CA VAL A 62 2.94 -1.93 4.93
C VAL A 62 2.42 -3.33 5.28
N GLU A 63 1.16 -3.46 5.70
CA GLU A 63 0.52 -4.75 6.00
C GLU A 63 0.42 -5.65 4.77
N GLY A 64 0.18 -5.06 3.59
CA GLY A 64 0.07 -5.82 2.33
C GLY A 64 1.41 -6.22 1.73
N LEU A 65 2.48 -5.48 2.03
CA LEU A 65 3.79 -5.68 1.41
C LEU A 65 4.41 -7.06 1.69
N PRO A 66 4.39 -7.62 2.92
CA PRO A 66 4.88 -8.97 3.19
C PRO A 66 4.19 -10.04 2.35
N VAL A 67 2.90 -9.86 2.06
CA VAL A 67 2.14 -10.82 1.25
C VAL A 67 2.45 -10.62 -0.22
N PHE A 68 2.07 -9.48 -0.80
CA PHE A 68 2.14 -9.29 -2.26
C PHE A 68 3.55 -9.00 -2.74
N GLY A 69 4.29 -8.17 -2.01
CA GLY A 69 5.70 -7.91 -2.30
C GLY A 69 6.56 -9.14 -2.05
N GLY A 70 6.24 -9.91 -1.00
CA GLY A 70 6.86 -11.20 -0.73
C GLY A 70 6.68 -12.20 -1.87
N LEU A 71 5.47 -12.31 -2.45
CA LEU A 71 5.24 -13.20 -3.61
C LEU A 71 6.03 -12.78 -4.85
N LEU A 72 6.12 -11.47 -5.13
CA LEU A 72 6.98 -10.97 -6.20
C LEU A 72 8.45 -11.29 -5.93
N LEU A 73 8.91 -11.14 -4.68
CA LEU A 73 10.27 -11.47 -4.29
C LEU A 73 10.56 -12.97 -4.41
N VAL A 74 9.63 -13.85 -3.99
CA VAL A 74 9.75 -15.30 -4.16
C VAL A 74 9.89 -15.66 -5.63
N ALA A 75 9.06 -15.10 -6.51
CA ALA A 75 9.17 -15.33 -7.95
C ALA A 75 10.52 -14.84 -8.50
N LEU A 76 11.02 -13.69 -8.04
CA LEU A 76 12.31 -13.15 -8.45
C LEU A 76 13.49 -14.05 -8.03
N VAL A 77 13.55 -14.48 -6.76
CA VAL A 77 14.68 -15.26 -6.25
C VAL A 77 14.66 -16.71 -6.71
N THR A 78 13.50 -17.23 -7.08
CA THR A 78 13.35 -18.59 -7.65
C THR A 78 13.45 -18.61 -9.17
N GLY A 79 13.59 -17.45 -9.83
CA GLY A 79 13.66 -17.35 -11.29
C GLY A 79 12.34 -17.67 -12.00
N ARG A 80 11.19 -17.52 -11.32
CA ARG A 80 9.85 -17.88 -11.78
C ARG A 80 8.95 -16.67 -12.06
N THR A 81 9.53 -15.60 -12.60
CA THR A 81 8.80 -14.34 -12.83
C THR A 81 7.73 -14.45 -13.92
N GLU A 82 7.75 -15.48 -14.75
CA GLU A 82 6.69 -15.79 -15.72
C GLU A 82 5.32 -16.02 -15.06
N VAL A 83 5.30 -16.42 -13.78
CA VAL A 83 4.06 -16.57 -13.00
C VAL A 83 3.46 -15.21 -12.62
N THR A 84 4.31 -14.22 -12.36
CA THR A 84 3.92 -12.94 -11.75
C THR A 84 3.88 -11.77 -12.73
N ASP A 85 4.71 -11.78 -13.78
CA ASP A 85 4.92 -10.64 -14.67
C ASP A 85 3.63 -10.14 -15.34
N ALA A 86 2.74 -11.04 -15.77
CA ALA A 86 1.50 -10.67 -16.45
C ALA A 86 0.49 -9.94 -15.54
N LEU A 87 0.44 -10.30 -14.25
CA LEU A 87 -0.54 -9.75 -13.30
C LEU A 87 0.03 -8.66 -12.38
N ALA A 88 1.36 -8.50 -12.34
CA ALA A 88 2.01 -7.53 -11.47
C ALA A 88 1.55 -6.08 -11.72
N PRO A 89 1.39 -5.59 -12.97
CA PRO A 89 0.88 -4.24 -13.20
C PRO A 89 -0.53 -4.02 -12.66
N TRP A 90 -1.39 -5.05 -12.72
CA TRP A 90 -2.76 -5.00 -12.19
C TRP A 90 -2.78 -4.95 -10.67
N LEU A 91 -1.90 -5.72 -10.01
CA LEU A 91 -1.69 -5.63 -8.56
C LEU A 91 -1.30 -4.20 -8.14
N LEU A 92 -0.34 -3.58 -8.84
CA LEU A 92 0.10 -2.21 -8.57
C LEU A 92 -1.01 -1.19 -8.77
N GLY A 93 -1.72 -1.27 -9.90
CA GLY A 93 -2.85 -0.39 -10.19
C GLY A 93 -3.93 -0.48 -9.12
N ALA A 94 -4.32 -1.69 -8.73
CA ALA A 94 -5.29 -1.93 -7.68
C ALA A 94 -4.84 -1.37 -6.32
N ARG A 95 -3.54 -1.48 -5.98
CA ARG A 95 -2.96 -0.89 -4.77
C ARG A 95 -3.07 0.63 -4.77
N ILE A 96 -2.65 1.29 -5.84
CA ILE A 96 -2.67 2.76 -5.96
C ILE A 96 -4.10 3.28 -5.90
N VAL A 97 -5.03 2.64 -6.62
CA VAL A 97 -6.46 2.99 -6.59
C VAL A 97 -7.04 2.81 -5.18
N GLN A 98 -6.76 1.69 -4.51
CA GLN A 98 -7.21 1.45 -3.15
C GLN A 98 -6.72 2.55 -2.19
N SER A 99 -5.41 2.86 -2.19
CA SER A 99 -4.82 3.90 -1.35
C SER A 99 -5.40 5.28 -1.67
N GLY A 100 -5.54 5.63 -2.96
CA GLY A 100 -6.09 6.91 -3.40
C GLY A 100 -7.52 7.12 -2.93
N ILE A 101 -8.38 6.12 -3.11
CA ILE A 101 -9.77 6.17 -2.61
C ILE A 101 -9.81 6.30 -1.09
N HIS A 102 -8.95 5.54 -0.38
CA HIS A 102 -8.84 5.60 1.07
C HIS A 102 -8.50 7.01 1.57
N LEU A 103 -7.60 7.72 0.89
CA LEU A 103 -7.26 9.11 1.21
C LEU A 103 -8.40 10.07 0.92
N ALA A 104 -9.08 9.88 -0.21
CA ALA A 104 -10.09 10.79 -0.74
C ALA A 104 -11.38 10.77 0.08
N SER A 105 -11.93 9.60 0.42
CA SER A 105 -13.29 9.49 0.97
C SER A 105 -13.52 8.28 1.87
N THR A 106 -14.49 8.43 2.78
CA THR A 106 -15.01 7.37 3.65
C THR A 106 -16.50 7.08 3.43
N SER A 107 -17.09 7.61 2.34
CA SER A 107 -18.48 7.28 1.99
C SER A 107 -18.64 5.79 1.71
N ALA A 108 -19.85 5.25 1.87
CA ALA A 108 -20.12 3.83 1.62
C ALA A 108 -19.66 3.38 0.22
N THR A 109 -19.94 4.18 -0.81
CA THR A 109 -19.49 3.92 -2.19
C THR A 109 -17.97 3.87 -2.31
N ALA A 110 -17.25 4.81 -1.69
CA ALA A 110 -15.79 4.82 -1.70
C ALA A 110 -15.20 3.61 -0.94
N VAL A 111 -15.81 3.24 0.19
CA VAL A 111 -15.43 2.06 0.96
C VAL A 111 -15.60 0.77 0.14
N ASN A 112 -16.72 0.62 -0.57
CA ASN A 112 -16.95 -0.51 -1.45
C ASN A 112 -15.98 -0.54 -2.63
N ALA A 113 -15.68 0.62 -3.22
CA ALA A 113 -14.73 0.72 -4.34
C ALA A 113 -13.30 0.35 -3.93
N ARG A 114 -12.79 0.85 -2.79
CA ARG A 114 -11.47 0.45 -2.28
C ARG A 114 -11.44 -1.03 -1.88
N PHE A 115 -12.56 -1.58 -1.41
CA PHE A 115 -12.67 -3.02 -1.13
C PHE A 115 -12.59 -3.84 -2.41
N ALA A 116 -13.24 -3.42 -3.51
CA ALA A 116 -13.12 -4.10 -4.80
C ALA A 116 -11.67 -4.11 -5.30
N ALA A 117 -10.95 -2.99 -5.20
CA ALA A 117 -9.52 -2.92 -5.54
C ALA A 117 -8.66 -3.83 -4.63
N PHE A 118 -9.00 -3.95 -3.35
CA PHE A 118 -8.34 -4.91 -2.46
C PHE A 118 -8.63 -6.36 -2.87
N ALA A 119 -9.87 -6.68 -3.25
CA ALA A 119 -10.27 -8.02 -3.69
C ALA A 119 -9.50 -8.47 -4.94
N VAL A 120 -9.24 -7.56 -5.89
CA VAL A 120 -8.38 -7.83 -7.06
C VAL A 120 -6.98 -8.27 -6.62
N GLN A 121 -6.38 -7.56 -5.65
CA GLN A 121 -5.06 -7.95 -5.13
C GLN A 121 -5.10 -9.32 -4.45
N MET A 122 -6.14 -9.60 -3.66
CA MET A 122 -6.33 -10.92 -3.03
C MET A 122 -6.43 -12.04 -4.06
N ALA A 123 -7.22 -11.87 -5.12
CA ALA A 123 -7.34 -12.85 -6.17
C ALA A 123 -6.00 -13.13 -6.87
N ILE A 124 -5.24 -12.08 -7.19
CA ILE A 124 -3.89 -12.20 -7.77
C ILE A 124 -2.95 -12.92 -6.80
N GLY A 125 -2.95 -12.54 -5.53
CA GLY A 125 -2.09 -13.16 -4.51
C GLY A 125 -2.37 -14.65 -4.32
N ILE A 126 -3.65 -15.04 -4.23
CA ILE A 126 -4.06 -16.45 -4.12
C ILE A 126 -3.62 -17.24 -5.36
N TYR A 127 -3.84 -16.67 -6.55
CA TYR A 127 -3.40 -17.29 -7.81
C TYR A 127 -1.88 -17.49 -7.85
N TRP A 128 -1.10 -16.49 -7.45
CA TRP A 128 0.36 -16.59 -7.40
C TRP A 128 0.84 -17.62 -6.38
N VAL A 129 0.25 -17.69 -5.19
CA VAL A 129 0.55 -18.73 -4.21
C VAL A 129 0.35 -20.11 -4.84
N TRP A 130 -0.81 -20.35 -5.45
CA TRP A 130 -1.13 -21.62 -6.10
C TRP A 130 -0.08 -22.02 -7.15
N LYS A 131 0.22 -21.11 -8.09
CA LYS A 131 1.19 -21.37 -9.16
C LYS A 131 2.62 -21.51 -8.66
N LEU A 132 3.05 -20.71 -7.69
CA LEU A 132 4.40 -20.78 -7.12
C LEU A 132 4.60 -22.06 -6.28
N LEU A 133 3.54 -22.61 -5.69
CA LEU A 133 3.58 -23.93 -5.06
C LEU A 133 3.60 -25.10 -6.06
N GLY A 134 3.42 -24.82 -7.36
CA GLY A 134 3.42 -25.85 -8.41
C GLY A 134 2.10 -26.59 -8.55
N LEU A 135 1.01 -26.01 -8.04
CA LEU A 135 -0.35 -26.53 -8.17
C LEU A 135 -1.03 -26.04 -9.47
#